data_AF-A0A9J6GSM4-F1
#
_entry.id   AF-A0A9J6GSM4-F1
#
_cell.length_a   1.000
_cell.length_b   1.000
_cell.length_c   1.000
_cell.angle_alpha   90.00
_cell.angle_beta   90.00
_cell.angle_gamma   90.00
#
_symmetry.space_group_name_H-M   'P 1'
#
loop_
_entity.id
_entity.type
_entity.pdbx_description
1 polymer ?
#
loop_
_entity_poly.entity_id
_entity_poly.type
_entity_poly.pdbx_seq_one_letter_code
_entity_poly.pdbx_strand_id
1 'polypeptide(L)'
;MTDPSNLAPSGPLLPDVSSRPPDVAVIQLRLPTFVRKNPHVWFAQVEAVFDLHRVTSETTRFRHLLCNLPPEVADEVADVIGAP
;
A
#
# COMPACT_ATOMS: atom_id res chain seq x y z
N MET A 1 -45.28 42.28 8.88
CA MET A 1 -45.57 41.46 7.69
C MET A 1 -44.74 42.04 6.56
N THR A 2 -43.51 41.57 6.46
CA THR A 2 -42.54 41.95 5.43
C THR A 2 -41.78 40.67 5.11
N ASP A 3 -42.23 39.98 4.07
CA ASP A 3 -41.36 39.14 3.27
C ASP A 3 -40.70 40.08 2.26
N PRO A 4 -39.36 40.09 2.18
CA PRO A 4 -38.82 39.81 0.86
C PRO A 4 -37.49 39.04 0.91
N SER A 5 -37.42 38.03 0.05
CA SER A 5 -36.26 37.80 -0.81
C SER A 5 -34.91 37.57 -0.10
N ASN A 6 -34.65 36.32 0.25
CA ASN A 6 -33.31 35.77 0.01
C ASN A 6 -33.40 34.30 -0.45
N LEU A 7 -34.05 34.10 -1.59
CA LEU A 7 -33.90 32.87 -2.37
C LEU A 7 -32.72 33.09 -3.33
N ALA A 8 -31.51 33.03 -2.78
CA ALA A 8 -30.29 32.95 -3.59
C ALA A 8 -30.18 31.52 -4.18
N PRO A 9 -29.59 31.41 -5.39
CA PRO A 9 -29.91 30.37 -6.35
C PRO A 9 -29.30 29.03 -5.95
N SER A 10 -30.01 27.94 -6.29
CA SER A 10 -29.46 26.60 -6.37
C SER A 10 -28.31 26.58 -7.40
N GLY A 11 -27.11 27.01 -6.97
CA GLY A 11 -25.87 26.77 -7.69
C GLY A 11 -25.55 25.28 -7.65
N PRO A 12 -24.89 24.75 -8.69
CA PRO A 12 -24.55 23.33 -8.72
C PRO A 12 -23.70 23.00 -7.50
N LEU A 13 -24.13 21.99 -6.74
CA LEU A 13 -23.32 21.39 -5.69
C LEU A 13 -21.97 21.04 -6.32
N LEU A 14 -20.91 21.72 -5.89
CA LEU A 14 -19.56 21.34 -6.26
C LEU A 14 -19.39 19.85 -5.95
N PRO A 15 -18.73 19.06 -6.82
CA PRO A 15 -18.43 17.67 -6.48
C PRO A 15 -17.68 17.68 -5.15
N ASP A 16 -18.19 16.90 -4.20
CA ASP A 16 -17.61 16.71 -2.88
C ASP A 16 -16.11 16.43 -3.02
N VAL A 17 -15.29 17.44 -2.73
CA VAL A 17 -13.82 17.33 -2.73
C VAL A 17 -13.33 16.52 -1.51
N SER A 18 -14.26 16.04 -0.67
CA SER A 18 -13.97 15.36 0.60
C SER A 18 -13.64 13.88 0.43
N SER A 19 -13.76 13.32 -0.78
CA SER A 19 -13.30 11.97 -1.10
C SER A 19 -12.12 11.97 -2.08
N ARG A 20 -11.08 12.77 -1.82
CA ARG A 20 -9.76 12.40 -2.35
C ARG A 20 -9.31 11.18 -1.54
N PRO A 21 -9.16 9.98 -2.15
CA PRO A 21 -8.56 8.86 -1.44
C PRO A 21 -7.22 9.32 -0.88
N PRO A 22 -6.82 8.85 0.32
CA PRO A 22 -5.56 9.27 0.92
C PRO A 22 -4.46 9.14 -0.12
N ASP A 23 -3.63 10.18 -0.24
CA ASP A 23 -2.52 10.19 -1.19
C ASP A 23 -1.58 9.06 -0.79
N VAL A 24 -1.76 7.89 -1.42
CA VAL A 24 -0.95 6.71 -1.13
C VAL A 24 0.42 6.99 -1.73
N ALA A 25 1.31 7.55 -0.92
CA ALA A 25 2.69 7.71 -1.29
C ALA A 25 3.26 6.31 -1.61
N VAL A 26 3.52 6.05 -2.88
CA VAL A 26 4.16 4.80 -3.33
C VAL A 26 5.63 4.90 -2.95
N ILE A 27 5.98 4.34 -1.79
CA ILE A 27 7.38 4.21 -1.39
C ILE A 27 8.01 3.15 -2.30
N GLN A 28 8.86 3.58 -3.24
CA GLN A 28 9.70 2.66 -4.01
C GLN A 28 10.80 2.09 -3.11
N LEU A 29 10.50 0.95 -2.48
CA LEU A 29 11.43 0.22 -1.66
C LEU A 29 12.36 -0.62 -2.55
N ARG A 30 13.67 -0.42 -2.43
CA ARG A 30 14.66 -1.26 -3.12
C ARG A 30 15.04 -2.43 -2.22
N LEU A 31 14.34 -3.54 -2.39
CA LEU A 31 14.64 -4.78 -1.67
C LEU A 31 15.86 -5.49 -2.27
N PRO A 32 16.63 -6.22 -1.45
CA PRO A 32 17.73 -7.05 -1.93
C PRO A 32 17.21 -8.19 -2.83
N THR A 33 18.05 -8.65 -3.76
CA THR A 33 17.74 -9.81 -4.61
C THR A 33 17.60 -11.08 -3.77
N PHE A 34 16.56 -11.86 -4.04
CA PHE A 34 16.31 -13.12 -3.34
C PHE A 34 17.42 -14.16 -3.59
N VAL A 35 17.85 -14.85 -2.53
CA VAL A 35 18.88 -15.90 -2.60
C VAL A 35 18.38 -17.18 -1.91
N ARG A 36 18.03 -18.20 -2.70
CA ARG A 36 17.57 -19.51 -2.19
C ARG A 36 18.53 -20.18 -1.21
N LYS A 37 19.84 -19.96 -1.34
CA LYS A 37 20.84 -20.60 -0.49
C LYS A 37 20.67 -20.25 0.99
N ASN A 38 20.24 -19.02 1.30
CA ASN A 38 20.10 -18.52 2.66
C ASN A 38 18.90 -17.55 2.75
N PRO A 39 17.65 -18.05 2.68
CA PRO A 39 16.46 -17.21 2.68
C PRO A 39 16.32 -16.42 3.99
N HIS A 40 16.74 -16.98 5.13
CA HIS A 40 16.71 -16.30 6.42
C HIS A 40 17.52 -14.99 6.45
N VAL A 41 18.70 -14.99 5.83
CA VAL A 41 19.54 -13.77 5.77
C VAL A 41 18.88 -12.73 4.87
N TRP A 42 18.31 -13.16 3.75
CA TRP A 42 17.57 -12.27 2.85
C TRP A 42 16.36 -11.64 3.56
N PHE A 43 15.55 -12.42 4.27
CA PHE A 43 14.43 -11.90 5.05
C PHE A 43 14.90 -10.88 6.11
N ALA A 44 15.97 -11.17 6.85
CA ALA A 44 16.51 -10.22 7.84
C ALA A 44 16.96 -8.90 7.19
N GLN A 45 17.54 -8.95 5.98
CA GLN A 45 17.88 -7.73 5.23
C GLN A 45 16.63 -6.96 4.79
N VAL A 46 15.59 -7.66 4.32
CA VAL A 46 14.31 -7.02 3.94
C VAL A 46 13.65 -6.34 5.14
N GLU A 47 13.60 -7.00 6.30
CA GLU A 47 13.07 -6.41 7.54
C GLU A 47 13.83 -5.14 7.94
N ALA A 48 15.17 -5.15 7.88
CA ALA A 48 15.97 -3.96 8.14
C ALA A 48 15.64 -2.81 7.16
N VAL A 49 15.33 -3.12 5.91
CA VAL A 49 14.89 -2.12 4.92
C VAL A 49 13.50 -1.56 5.27
N PHE A 50 12.57 -2.40 5.71
CA PHE A 50 11.25 -1.94 6.17
C PHE A 50 11.36 -1.02 7.38
N ASP A 51 12.19 -1.37 8.37
CA ASP A 51 12.42 -0.56 9.55
C ASP A 51 13.01 0.81 9.20
N LEU A 52 14.00 0.82 8.29
CA LEU A 52 14.62 2.07 7.82
C LEU A 52 13.63 3.00 7.12
N HIS A 53 12.65 2.44 6.40
CA HIS A 53 11.63 3.20 5.68
C HIS A 53 10.32 3.37 6.46
N ARG A 54 10.29 2.94 7.74
CA ARG A 54 9.11 3.00 8.61
C ARG A 54 7.88 2.32 8.01
N VAL A 55 8.09 1.25 7.24
CA VAL A 55 6.99 0.41 6.76
C VAL A 55 6.55 -0.45 7.94
N THR A 56 5.44 -0.07 8.59
CA THR A 56 4.93 -0.74 9.80
C THR A 56 3.73 -1.64 9.54
N SER A 57 3.02 -1.43 8.43
CA SER A 57 1.88 -2.25 8.03
C SER A 57 2.35 -3.62 7.53
N GLU A 58 1.96 -4.67 8.25
CA GLU A 58 2.23 -6.05 7.87
C GLU A 58 1.70 -6.38 6.47
N THR A 59 0.50 -5.90 6.14
CA THR A 59 -0.06 -6.04 4.78
C THR A 59 0.84 -5.39 3.73
N THR A 60 1.44 -4.24 4.02
CA THR A 60 2.34 -3.56 3.09
C THR A 60 3.67 -4.31 2.97
N ARG A 61 4.25 -4.79 4.08
CA ARG A 61 5.47 -5.62 4.09
C ARG A 61 5.28 -6.89 3.28
N PHE A 62 4.19 -7.60 3.52
CA PHE A 62 3.83 -8.83 2.81
C PHE A 62 3.71 -8.58 1.30
N ARG A 63 3.01 -7.53 0.88
CA ARG A 63 2.92 -7.16 -0.56
C ARG A 63 4.28 -6.88 -1.18
N HIS A 64 5.17 -6.15 -0.48
CA HIS A 64 6.52 -5.90 -0.97
C HIS A 64 7.36 -7.17 -1.11
N LEU A 65 7.22 -8.11 -0.16
CA LEU A 65 7.87 -9.41 -0.21
C LEU A 65 7.36 -10.23 -1.40
N LEU A 66 6.03 -10.35 -1.57
CA LEU A 66 5.42 -11.06 -2.68
C LEU A 66 5.91 -10.55 -4.03
N CYS A 67 5.92 -9.23 -4.23
CA CYS A 67 6.38 -8.63 -5.49
C CYS A 67 7.89 -8.80 -5.74
N ASN A 68 8.69 -9.16 -4.72
CA ASN A 68 10.13 -9.39 -4.85
C ASN A 68 10.53 -10.87 -4.90
N LEU A 69 9.60 -11.80 -4.69
CA LEU A 69 9.90 -13.21 -4.86
C LEU A 69 10.02 -13.55 -6.35
N PRO A 70 11.03 -14.35 -6.74
CA PRO A 70 11.07 -14.93 -8.08
C PRO A 70 9.82 -15.77 -8.34
N PRO A 71 9.28 -15.79 -9.58
CA PRO A 71 8.05 -16.52 -9.91
C PRO A 71 8.08 -17.97 -9.45
N GLU A 72 9.21 -18.65 -9.66
CA GLU A 72 9.33 -20.06 -9.30
C GLU A 72 9.33 -20.30 -7.78
N VAL A 73 9.80 -19.32 -6.99
CA VAL A 73 9.74 -19.39 -5.53
C VAL A 73 8.32 -19.06 -5.04
N ALA A 74 7.65 -18.10 -5.68
CA ALA A 74 6.26 -17.78 -5.38
C ALA A 74 5.32 -18.96 -5.66
N ASP A 75 5.56 -19.70 -6.74
CA ASP A 75 4.84 -20.93 -7.06
C ASP A 75 5.07 -22.03 -6.00
N GLU A 76 6.31 -22.19 -5.51
CA GLU A 76 6.66 -23.15 -4.45
C GLU A 76 5.93 -22.87 -3.12
N VAL A 77 5.57 -21.61 -2.85
CA VAL A 77 4.86 -21.20 -1.62
C VAL A 77 3.44 -20.70 -1.90
N ALA A 78 2.87 -21.02 -3.05
CA ALA A 78 1.56 -20.51 -3.48
C ALA A 78 0.44 -20.93 -2.52
N ASP A 79 0.56 -22.08 -1.87
CA ASP A 79 -0.34 -22.58 -0.83
C ASP A 79 -0.30 -21.71 0.44
N VAL A 80 0.88 -21.23 0.82
CA VAL A 80 1.08 -20.29 1.93
C VAL A 80 0.58 -18.89 1.58
N ILE A 81 0.77 -18.46 0.32
CA ILE A 81 0.35 -17.13 -0.16
C ILE A 81 -1.18 -17.05 -0.36
N GLY A 82 -1.80 -18.13 -0.85
CA GLY A 82 -3.22 -18.19 -1.20
C GLY A 82 -4.18 -18.31 -0.02
N ALA A 83 -3.65 -18.54 1.19
CA ALA A 83 -4.41 -18.61 2.43
C ALA A 83 -3.85 -17.60 3.46
N PRO A 84 -4.06 -16.28 3.25
CA PRO A 84 -3.57 -15.24 4.16
C PRO A 84 -4.30 -15.22 5.51
#